data_AF-H8XB81-F1
#
_entry.id   AF-H8XB81-F1
#
_cell.length_a   1.000
_cell.length_b   1.000
_cell.length_c   1.000
_cell.angle_alpha   90.00
_cell.angle_beta   90.00
_cell.angle_gamma   90.00
#
_symmetry.space_group_name_H-M   'P 1'
#
loop_
_entity.id
_entity.type
_entity.pdbx_description
1 polymer ?
#
loop_
_entity_poly.entity_id
_entity_poly.type
_entity_poly.pdbx_seq_one_letter_code
_entity_poly.pdbx_strand_id
1 'polypeptide(L)'
;MSDPRNTTETTEKTSTPCLGELLKTVTVLQSKAYHIKNIIYKSCKVQEGDTPPFKVDDLYEQYVLLIKSIRCAKMQIQQSNVLPHGNNCTNSNVDAGEHDDKENLFQSDTKFDDEEDDDGEVMMKLLVRKDIMKRHSSLLDRIIDDSFPSTSGFRKKIKDVSQVNVVEYDTKYRALREQIVDLELRIQKLNWK
;
A
#
# COMPACT_ATOMS: atom_id res chain seq x y z
N MET A 1 43.56 36.47 -5.50
CA MET A 1 42.88 36.11 -6.75
C MET A 1 42.00 34.92 -6.44
N SER A 2 40.70 35.15 -6.44
CA SER A 2 39.68 34.21 -5.98
C SER A 2 39.20 33.38 -7.18
N ASP A 3 39.26 32.06 -7.07
CA ASP A 3 38.57 31.15 -7.97
C ASP A 3 37.21 30.78 -7.36
N PRO A 4 36.08 31.09 -8.01
CA PRO A 4 34.79 30.53 -7.62
C PRO A 4 34.64 29.14 -8.25
N ARG A 5 34.76 28.08 -7.42
CA ARG A 5 34.31 26.74 -7.81
C ARG A 5 32.79 26.73 -7.85
N ASN A 6 32.27 26.58 -9.06
CA ASN A 6 30.86 26.40 -9.36
C ASN A 6 30.43 25.00 -8.88
N THR A 7 29.64 24.93 -7.82
CA THR A 7 29.01 23.69 -7.36
C THR A 7 27.77 23.48 -8.21
N THR A 8 27.84 22.60 -9.20
CA THR A 8 26.65 22.15 -9.94
C THR A 8 25.88 21.18 -9.06
N GLU A 9 24.86 21.69 -8.37
CA GLU A 9 23.79 20.88 -7.80
C GLU A 9 23.03 20.19 -8.94
N THR A 10 23.21 18.88 -9.05
CA THR A 10 22.44 18.04 -9.96
C THR A 10 21.04 17.88 -9.40
N THR A 11 20.15 18.84 -9.66
CA THR A 11 18.71 18.65 -9.56
C THR A 11 18.28 17.58 -10.57
N GLU A 12 18.15 16.34 -10.13
CA GLU A 12 17.50 15.27 -10.88
C GLU A 12 16.02 15.64 -11.06
N LYS A 13 15.70 16.22 -12.22
CA LYS A 13 14.34 16.42 -12.69
C LYS A 13 13.66 15.05 -12.82
N THR A 14 12.75 14.74 -11.90
CA THR A 14 11.88 13.56 -11.99
C THR A 14 10.87 13.77 -13.10
N SER A 15 11.23 13.32 -14.31
CA SER A 15 10.32 13.21 -15.45
C SER A 15 9.08 12.41 -15.03
N THR A 16 7.89 12.90 -15.41
CA THR A 16 6.65 12.12 -15.26
C THR A 16 6.85 10.77 -15.97
N PRO A 17 6.66 9.64 -15.26
CA PRO A 17 6.94 8.32 -15.83
C PRO A 17 5.96 8.02 -16.96
N CYS A 18 6.47 7.47 -18.07
CA CYS A 18 5.60 7.05 -19.17
C CYS A 18 4.76 5.83 -18.77
N LEU A 19 3.65 5.57 -19.49
CA LEU A 19 2.77 4.42 -19.21
C LEU A 19 3.53 3.09 -19.13
N GLY A 20 4.51 2.89 -20.02
CA GLY A 20 5.36 1.70 -20.01
C GLY A 20 6.23 1.56 -18.75
N GLU A 21 6.74 2.66 -18.21
CA GLU A 21 7.50 2.69 -16.95
C GLU A 21 6.59 2.44 -15.75
N LEU A 22 5.37 2.98 -15.76
CA LEU A 22 4.39 2.73 -14.71
C LEU A 22 3.99 1.25 -14.63
N LEU A 23 3.73 0.61 -15.78
CA LEU A 23 3.41 -0.82 -15.85
C LEU A 23 4.56 -1.69 -15.32
N LYS A 24 5.81 -1.36 -15.69
CA LYS A 24 7.01 -2.02 -15.15
C LYS A 24 7.12 -1.80 -13.63
N THR A 25 6.90 -0.57 -13.17
CA THR A 25 6.97 -0.20 -11.75
C THR A 25 5.96 -0.99 -10.93
N VAL A 26 4.71 -1.08 -11.39
CA VAL A 26 3.67 -1.91 -10.74
C VAL A 26 4.11 -3.37 -10.64
N THR A 27 4.67 -3.93 -11.70
CA THR A 27 5.13 -5.33 -11.73
C THR A 27 6.24 -5.57 -10.71
N VAL A 28 7.23 -4.67 -10.64
CA VAL A 28 8.35 -4.75 -9.68
C VAL A 28 7.84 -4.61 -8.25
N LEU A 29 6.98 -3.64 -7.98
CA LEU A 29 6.41 -3.41 -6.65
C LEU A 29 5.56 -4.59 -6.18
N GLN A 30 4.77 -5.20 -7.08
CA GLN A 30 3.99 -6.39 -6.78
C GLN A 30 4.87 -7.58 -6.43
N SER A 31 5.97 -7.79 -7.17
CA SER A 31 6.95 -8.83 -6.86
C SER A 31 7.58 -8.62 -5.49
N LYS A 32 8.02 -7.39 -5.17
CA LYS A 32 8.54 -7.04 -3.84
C LYS A 32 7.52 -7.29 -2.73
N ALA A 33 6.28 -6.86 -2.92
CA ALA A 33 5.21 -7.05 -1.95
C ALA A 33 4.91 -8.55 -1.71
N TYR A 34 4.95 -9.36 -2.77
CA TYR A 34 4.80 -10.81 -2.68
C TYR A 34 5.95 -11.46 -1.89
N HIS A 35 7.19 -11.04 -2.14
CA HIS A 35 8.35 -11.53 -1.39
C HIS A 35 8.24 -11.20 0.10
N ILE A 36 7.96 -9.94 0.46
CA ILE A 36 7.79 -9.53 1.86
C ILE A 36 6.66 -10.31 2.53
N LYS A 37 5.52 -10.45 1.84
CA LYS A 37 4.38 -11.28 2.31
C LYS A 37 4.80 -12.70 2.65
N ASN A 38 5.60 -13.35 1.81
CA ASN A 38 6.07 -14.72 2.07
C ASN A 38 7.04 -14.81 3.24
N ILE A 39 7.86 -13.78 3.47
CA ILE A 39 8.77 -13.73 4.62
C ILE A 39 7.96 -13.56 5.90
N ILE A 40 6.96 -12.68 5.90
CA ILE A 40 6.04 -12.49 7.03
C ILE A 40 5.41 -13.82 7.44
N TYR A 41 4.84 -14.57 6.50
CA TYR A 41 4.18 -15.86 6.79
C TYR A 41 5.09 -16.89 7.45
N LYS A 42 6.37 -16.88 7.11
CA LYS A 42 7.36 -17.79 7.71
C LYS A 42 7.86 -17.31 9.07
N SER A 43 7.61 -16.06 9.43
CA SER A 43 8.17 -15.40 10.62
C SER A 43 7.14 -15.14 11.71
N CYS A 44 5.83 -15.36 11.46
CA CYS A 44 4.76 -15.15 12.44
C CYS A 44 4.85 -16.06 13.68
N LYS A 45 5.50 -17.22 13.56
CA LYS A 45 5.69 -18.18 14.65
C LYS A 45 7.08 -18.80 14.61
N VAL A 46 7.62 -19.09 15.78
CA VAL A 46 8.91 -19.76 15.94
C VAL A 46 8.81 -20.79 17.07
N GLN A 47 9.80 -21.67 17.17
CA GLN A 47 9.90 -22.56 18.31
C GLN A 47 10.37 -21.78 19.55
N GLU A 48 9.90 -22.18 20.73
CA GLU A 48 10.32 -21.60 22.00
C GLU A 48 11.85 -21.67 22.13
N GLY A 49 12.49 -20.52 22.30
CA GLY A 49 13.95 -20.38 22.36
C GLY A 49 14.62 -19.94 21.06
N ASP A 50 13.91 -20.00 19.92
CA ASP A 50 14.40 -19.46 18.65
C ASP A 50 14.08 -17.96 18.53
N THR A 51 14.96 -17.24 17.82
CA THR A 51 14.72 -15.85 17.42
C THR A 51 14.52 -15.80 15.91
N PRO A 52 13.40 -15.23 15.41
CA PRO A 52 13.19 -15.13 13.97
C PRO A 52 14.25 -14.22 13.34
N PRO A 53 14.66 -14.49 12.09
CA PRO A 53 15.64 -13.67 11.39
C PRO A 53 15.13 -12.25 11.07
N PHE A 54 13.82 -12.04 11.10
CA PHE A 54 13.17 -10.77 10.81
C PHE A 54 12.02 -10.51 11.79
N LYS A 55 11.85 -9.24 12.17
CA LYS A 55 10.70 -8.78 12.94
C LYS A 55 9.50 -8.58 12.01
N VAL A 56 8.38 -9.21 12.36
CA VAL A 56 7.18 -9.21 11.50
C VAL A 56 6.58 -7.81 11.36
N ASP A 57 6.58 -7.01 12.41
CA ASP A 57 6.00 -5.66 12.38
C ASP A 57 6.74 -4.76 11.39
N ASP A 58 8.07 -4.80 11.37
CA ASP A 58 8.89 -4.00 10.45
C ASP A 58 8.67 -4.43 9.00
N LEU A 59 8.49 -5.74 8.75
CA LEU A 59 8.12 -6.25 7.43
C LEU A 59 6.70 -5.86 7.03
N TYR A 60 5.77 -5.84 7.98
CA TYR A 60 4.40 -5.39 7.75
C TYR A 60 4.36 -3.91 7.34
N GLU A 61 5.11 -3.05 8.01
CA GLU A 61 5.24 -1.64 7.64
C GLU A 61 5.77 -1.47 6.21
N GLN A 62 6.83 -2.20 5.86
CA GLN A 62 7.37 -2.20 4.50
C GLN A 62 6.33 -2.67 3.47
N TYR A 63 5.56 -3.72 3.79
CA TYR A 63 4.48 -4.18 2.93
C TYR A 63 3.43 -3.08 2.73
N VAL A 64 3.01 -2.39 3.80
CA VAL A 64 2.04 -1.29 3.75
C VAL A 64 2.53 -0.16 2.85
N LEU A 65 3.81 0.19 2.90
CA LEU A 65 4.40 1.18 1.99
C LEU A 65 4.35 0.71 0.53
N LEU A 66 4.67 -0.55 0.25
CA LEU A 66 4.63 -1.08 -1.11
C LEU A 66 3.21 -1.08 -1.69
N ILE A 67 2.20 -1.48 -0.93
CA ILE A 67 0.81 -1.46 -1.43
C ILE A 67 0.30 -0.02 -1.67
N LYS A 68 0.78 0.97 -0.90
CA LYS A 68 0.50 2.39 -1.16
C LYS A 68 1.11 2.82 -2.50
N SER A 69 2.38 2.48 -2.75
CA SER A 69 3.03 2.79 -4.03
C SER A 69 2.34 2.08 -5.22
N ILE A 70 1.87 0.83 -5.04
CA ILE A 70 1.07 0.13 -6.05
C ILE A 70 -0.25 0.84 -6.31
N ARG A 71 -0.95 1.33 -5.27
CA ARG A 71 -2.18 2.13 -5.41
C ARG A 71 -1.91 3.36 -6.27
N CYS A 72 -0.89 4.15 -5.93
CA CYS A 72 -0.54 5.38 -6.66
C CYS A 72 -0.22 5.10 -8.13
N ALA A 73 0.62 4.11 -8.40
CA ALA A 73 0.98 3.76 -9.77
C ALA A 73 -0.23 3.24 -10.58
N LYS A 74 -1.11 2.43 -9.96
CA LYS A 74 -2.36 1.98 -10.59
C LYS A 74 -3.29 3.16 -10.90
N MET A 75 -3.39 4.14 -10.00
CA MET A 75 -4.19 5.34 -10.23
C MET A 75 -3.67 6.14 -11.43
N GLN A 76 -2.35 6.35 -11.53
CA GLN A 76 -1.74 7.06 -12.66
C GLN A 76 -1.95 6.33 -14.00
N ILE A 77 -1.80 5.00 -14.02
CA ILE A 77 -2.09 4.18 -15.21
C ILE A 77 -3.54 4.38 -15.65
N GLN A 78 -4.45 4.37 -14.70
CA GLN A 78 -5.88 4.46 -14.96
C GLN A 78 -6.29 5.85 -15.46
N GLN A 79 -5.73 6.91 -14.87
CA GLN A 79 -5.87 8.28 -15.38
C GLN A 79 -5.34 8.43 -16.81
N SER A 80 -4.19 7.81 -17.10
CA SER A 80 -3.62 7.77 -18.46
C SER A 80 -4.49 6.98 -19.46
N ASN A 81 -5.35 6.08 -19.00
CA ASN A 81 -6.20 5.26 -19.87
C ASN A 81 -7.59 5.86 -20.10
N VAL A 82 -8.14 6.60 -19.12
CA VAL A 82 -9.48 7.23 -19.22
C VAL A 82 -9.44 8.56 -19.98
N LEU A 83 -8.33 9.29 -19.91
CA LEU A 83 -8.09 10.45 -20.76
C LEU A 83 -7.38 10.00 -22.05
N PRO A 84 -8.09 9.77 -23.18
CA PRO A 84 -7.41 9.64 -24.47
C PRO A 84 -6.64 10.94 -24.68
N HIS A 85 -5.32 10.86 -24.78
CA HIS A 85 -4.50 12.03 -25.07
C HIS A 85 -5.00 12.71 -26.36
N GLY A 86 -5.67 13.86 -26.21
CA GLY A 86 -5.22 15.02 -26.96
C GLY A 86 -3.83 15.34 -26.43
N ASN A 87 -2.81 15.10 -27.26
CA ASN A 87 -1.41 15.37 -26.94
C ASN A 87 -1.25 16.71 -26.21
N ASN A 88 -0.47 16.74 -25.13
CA ASN A 88 0.78 17.51 -25.10
C ASN A 88 1.48 17.36 -23.75
N CYS A 89 2.74 16.92 -23.82
CA CYS A 89 3.74 17.25 -22.82
C CYS A 89 3.92 18.78 -22.82
N THR A 90 3.25 19.51 -21.92
CA THR A 90 3.57 20.92 -21.67
C THR A 90 3.50 21.25 -20.20
N ASN A 91 4.65 21.71 -19.70
CA ASN A 91 4.92 22.22 -18.36
C ASN A 91 3.81 23.14 -17.84
N SER A 92 3.47 23.00 -16.57
CA SER A 92 2.84 24.05 -15.79
C SER A 92 3.42 24.01 -14.37
N ASN A 93 4.04 25.14 -13.99
CA ASN A 93 4.53 25.41 -12.66
C ASN A 93 3.36 25.44 -11.69
N VAL A 94 3.37 24.62 -10.64
CA VAL A 94 2.64 24.91 -9.41
C VAL A 94 3.53 24.54 -8.22
N ASP A 95 3.74 25.57 -7.41
CA ASP A 95 4.52 25.65 -6.19
C ASP A 95 3.94 24.72 -5.12
N ALA A 96 4.79 23.92 -4.45
CA ALA A 96 4.37 23.03 -3.38
C ALA A 96 5.30 23.24 -2.18
N GLY A 97 4.76 23.95 -1.18
CA GLY A 97 5.39 24.16 0.12
C GLY A 97 5.46 22.88 0.95
N GLU A 98 6.54 22.78 1.73
CA GLU A 98 6.80 21.78 2.75
C GLU A 98 5.71 21.72 3.82
N HIS A 99 5.41 20.51 4.31
CA HIS A 99 5.42 20.26 5.76
C HIS A 99 5.45 18.77 6.12
N ASP A 100 6.33 18.43 7.06
CA ASP A 100 6.31 17.22 7.87
C ASP A 100 5.00 17.11 8.65
N ASP A 101 4.45 15.89 8.79
CA ASP A 101 3.81 15.42 10.03
C ASP A 101 3.54 13.90 10.02
N LYS A 102 4.00 13.27 11.10
CA LYS A 102 3.58 11.93 11.51
C LYS A 102 2.20 12.07 12.17
N GLU A 103 1.16 11.45 11.58
CA GLU A 103 0.09 10.70 12.27
C GLU A 103 -1.06 10.33 11.31
N ASN A 104 -1.72 9.21 11.61
CA ASN A 104 -2.92 8.63 10.96
C ASN A 104 -2.77 7.95 9.59
N LEU A 105 -2.29 6.70 9.63
CA LEU A 105 -1.84 5.87 8.49
C LEU A 105 -2.91 5.45 7.46
N PHE A 106 -4.21 5.71 7.71
CA PHE A 106 -5.34 5.36 6.82
C PHE A 106 -6.57 6.31 6.90
N GLN A 107 -6.49 7.45 7.60
CA GLN A 107 -7.65 8.35 7.81
C GLN A 107 -7.66 9.64 6.98
N SER A 108 -6.61 9.96 6.25
CA SER A 108 -6.59 11.13 5.36
C SER A 108 -7.20 10.82 3.97
N ASP A 109 -8.49 10.52 3.94
CA ASP A 109 -9.34 10.76 2.76
C ASP A 109 -10.54 11.65 3.15
N THR A 110 -10.31 12.62 4.04
CA THR A 110 -11.33 13.62 4.42
C THR A 110 -10.97 14.96 3.82
N LYS A 111 -11.35 15.11 2.54
CA LYS A 111 -11.98 16.28 1.89
C LYS A 111 -11.91 16.02 0.39
N PHE A 112 -12.93 15.31 -0.10
CA PHE A 112 -13.34 15.50 -1.49
C PHE A 112 -14.16 16.78 -1.45
N ASP A 113 -13.60 17.86 -1.99
CA ASP A 113 -14.43 18.99 -2.39
C ASP A 113 -15.44 18.45 -3.42
N ASP A 114 -16.70 18.87 -3.30
CA ASP A 114 -17.79 18.54 -4.21
C ASP A 114 -17.56 19.20 -5.59
N GLU A 115 -16.42 18.91 -6.23
CA GLU A 115 -16.26 19.12 -7.66
C GLU A 115 -17.02 18.00 -8.38
N GLU A 116 -17.68 18.35 -9.48
CA GLU A 116 -18.41 17.44 -10.37
C GLU A 116 -17.45 16.43 -11.02
N ASP A 117 -16.90 15.50 -10.23
CA ASP A 117 -16.10 14.39 -10.73
C ASP A 117 -17.01 13.49 -11.58
N ASP A 118 -16.58 13.21 -12.81
CA ASP A 118 -17.18 12.19 -13.69
C ASP A 118 -17.42 10.90 -12.87
N ASP A 119 -18.67 10.43 -12.83
CA ASP A 119 -19.07 9.21 -12.10
C ASP A 119 -18.14 8.02 -12.48
N GLY A 120 -17.61 8.01 -13.70
CA GLY A 120 -16.60 7.05 -14.17
C GLY A 120 -15.24 7.16 -13.47
N GLU A 121 -14.71 8.37 -13.28
CA GLU A 121 -13.46 8.61 -12.56
C GLU A 121 -13.59 8.25 -11.07
N VAL A 122 -14.72 8.63 -10.45
CA VAL A 122 -15.03 8.26 -9.06
C VAL A 122 -15.10 6.75 -8.91
N MET A 123 -15.82 6.06 -9.81
CA MET A 123 -15.93 4.60 -9.79
C MET A 123 -14.55 3.93 -9.90
N MET A 124 -13.71 4.41 -10.82
CA MET A 124 -12.38 3.86 -11.04
C MET A 124 -11.46 4.02 -9.82
N LYS A 125 -11.45 5.21 -9.20
CA LYS A 125 -10.74 5.48 -7.93
C LYS A 125 -11.16 4.48 -6.85
N LEU A 126 -12.46 4.23 -6.72
CA LEU A 126 -13.02 3.30 -5.74
C LEU A 126 -12.62 1.85 -6.04
N LEU A 127 -12.65 1.40 -7.30
CA LEU A 127 -12.26 0.04 -7.68
C LEU A 127 -10.78 -0.24 -7.39
N VAL A 128 -9.88 0.69 -7.74
CA VAL A 128 -8.44 0.54 -7.43
C VAL A 128 -8.23 0.47 -5.92
N ARG A 129 -8.91 1.32 -5.16
CA ARG A 129 -8.83 1.31 -3.69
C ARG A 129 -9.33 -0.01 -3.11
N LYS A 130 -10.47 -0.52 -3.58
CA LYS A 130 -11.03 -1.82 -3.19
C LYS A 130 -10.03 -2.95 -3.36
N ASP A 131 -9.41 -3.04 -4.53
CA ASP A 131 -8.44 -4.09 -4.86
C ASP A 131 -7.25 -4.09 -3.90
N ILE A 132 -6.73 -2.92 -3.58
CA ILE A 132 -5.60 -2.77 -2.67
C ILE A 132 -5.99 -3.14 -1.25
N MET A 133 -7.15 -2.68 -0.77
CA MET A 133 -7.63 -3.00 0.57
C MET A 133 -7.92 -4.50 0.74
N LYS A 134 -8.48 -5.16 -0.28
CA LYS A 134 -8.66 -6.62 -0.24
C LYS A 134 -7.34 -7.37 -0.13
N ARG A 135 -6.31 -6.96 -0.88
CA ARG A 135 -4.96 -7.55 -0.78
C ARG A 135 -4.36 -7.38 0.61
N HIS A 136 -4.52 -6.19 1.20
CA HIS A 136 -4.04 -5.89 2.55
C HIS A 136 -4.78 -6.67 3.63
N SER A 137 -6.11 -6.77 3.51
CA SER A 137 -6.94 -7.58 4.39
C SER A 137 -6.53 -9.06 4.34
N SER A 138 -6.26 -9.61 3.15
CA SER A 138 -5.74 -10.98 3.01
C SER A 138 -4.35 -11.20 3.63
N LEU A 139 -3.52 -10.16 3.75
CA LEU A 139 -2.26 -10.29 4.49
C LEU A 139 -2.54 -10.38 5.99
N LEU A 140 -3.37 -9.46 6.52
CA LEU A 140 -3.71 -9.40 7.93
C LEU A 140 -4.38 -10.67 8.43
N ASP A 141 -5.39 -11.16 7.71
CA ASP A 141 -6.08 -12.43 7.96
C ASP A 141 -5.08 -13.57 8.10
N ARG A 142 -4.10 -13.61 7.21
CA ARG A 142 -3.10 -14.65 7.18
C ARG A 142 -2.05 -14.53 8.29
N ILE A 143 -1.68 -13.30 8.68
CA ILE A 143 -0.83 -13.07 9.86
C ILE A 143 -1.52 -13.63 11.10
N ILE A 144 -2.81 -13.33 11.28
CA ILE A 144 -3.61 -13.82 12.41
C ILE A 144 -3.62 -15.35 12.42
N ASP A 145 -3.97 -15.99 11.30
CA ASP A 145 -4.03 -17.45 11.17
C ASP A 145 -2.69 -18.13 11.44
N ASP A 146 -1.60 -17.65 10.82
CA ASP A 146 -0.29 -18.29 10.91
C ASP A 146 0.39 -18.05 12.27
N SER A 147 -0.14 -17.14 13.08
CA SER A 147 0.33 -16.83 14.44
C SER A 147 -0.16 -17.80 15.51
N PHE A 148 -1.26 -18.54 15.25
CA PHE A 148 -1.75 -19.52 16.20
C PHE A 148 -0.83 -20.76 16.24
N PRO A 149 -0.47 -21.25 17.45
CA PRO A 149 0.32 -22.47 17.58
C PRO A 149 -0.41 -23.65 16.93
N SER A 150 0.33 -24.53 16.25
CA SER A 150 -0.30 -25.70 15.63
C SER A 150 -0.90 -26.62 16.69
N THR A 151 -2.19 -26.95 16.52
CA THR A 151 -2.96 -27.83 17.42
C THR A 151 -2.38 -29.25 17.54
N SER A 152 -1.57 -29.68 16.57
CA SER A 152 -0.82 -30.94 16.62
C SER A 152 0.37 -30.92 17.60
N GLY A 153 0.65 -29.77 18.22
CA GLY A 153 1.77 -29.52 19.13
C GLY A 153 1.77 -30.34 20.43
N PHE A 154 0.69 -31.04 20.79
CA PHE A 154 0.64 -31.90 21.98
C PHE A 154 1.74 -32.98 22.01
N ARG A 155 2.31 -33.35 20.86
CA ARG A 155 3.43 -34.31 20.77
C ARG A 155 4.81 -33.65 20.59
N LYS A 156 4.88 -32.34 20.36
CA LYS A 156 6.16 -31.65 20.19
C LYS A 156 6.80 -31.43 21.57
N LYS A 157 8.11 -31.69 21.66
CA LYS A 157 8.89 -31.40 22.87
C LYS A 157 9.09 -29.89 23.09
N ILE A 158 9.12 -29.11 22.01
CA ILE A 158 9.28 -27.66 22.02
C ILE A 158 7.99 -27.04 21.48
N LYS A 159 7.45 -26.05 22.21
CA LYS A 159 6.21 -25.37 21.85
C LYS A 159 6.47 -24.34 20.76
N ASP A 160 5.47 -24.09 19.92
CA ASP A 160 5.50 -22.95 19.00
C ASP A 160 4.96 -21.72 19.74
N VAL A 161 5.63 -20.57 19.59
CA VAL A 161 5.24 -19.29 20.18
C VAL A 161 4.98 -18.27 19.07
N SER A 162 3.93 -17.45 19.24
CA SER A 162 3.65 -16.35 18.32
C SER A 162 4.69 -15.25 18.49
N GLN A 163 5.10 -14.65 17.38
CA GLN A 163 6.04 -13.52 17.34
C GLN A 163 5.33 -12.17 17.18
N VAL A 164 4.00 -12.16 17.12
CA VAL A 164 3.22 -10.95 16.87
C VAL A 164 2.10 -10.79 17.89
N ASN A 165 1.67 -9.55 18.05
CA ASN A 165 0.47 -9.24 18.82
C ASN A 165 -0.79 -9.53 17.99
N VAL A 166 -1.32 -10.76 18.10
CA VAL A 166 -2.50 -11.20 17.34
C VAL A 166 -3.71 -10.28 17.55
N VAL A 167 -3.89 -9.72 18.75
CA VAL A 167 -5.01 -8.82 19.07
C VAL A 167 -4.90 -7.51 18.29
N GLU A 168 -3.68 -6.97 18.17
CA GLU A 168 -3.43 -5.76 17.39
C GLU A 168 -3.69 -5.98 15.90
N TYR A 169 -3.22 -7.11 15.36
CA TYR A 169 -3.46 -7.47 13.96
C TYR A 169 -4.95 -7.74 13.67
N ASP A 170 -5.69 -8.38 14.59
CA ASP A 170 -7.14 -8.56 14.48
C ASP A 170 -7.89 -7.22 14.48
N THR A 171 -7.47 -6.27 15.33
CA THR A 171 -8.05 -4.92 15.37
C THR A 171 -7.84 -4.20 14.02
N LYS A 172 -6.61 -4.25 13.48
CA LYS A 172 -6.30 -3.68 12.15
C LYS A 172 -7.12 -4.35 11.05
N TYR A 173 -7.28 -5.68 11.10
CA TYR A 173 -8.06 -6.44 10.14
C TYR A 173 -9.55 -6.04 10.13
N ARG A 174 -10.16 -5.95 11.31
CA ARG A 174 -11.58 -5.55 11.46
C ARG A 174 -11.83 -4.15 10.94
N ALA A 175 -11.01 -3.18 11.34
CA ALA A 175 -11.11 -1.81 10.87
C ALA A 175 -11.01 -1.71 9.34
N LEU A 176 -10.06 -2.45 8.74
CA LEU A 176 -9.92 -2.48 7.29
C LEU A 176 -11.12 -3.13 6.60
N ARG A 177 -11.69 -4.19 7.18
CA ARG A 177 -12.86 -4.89 6.65
C ARG A 177 -14.10 -4.00 6.65
N GLU A 178 -14.31 -3.21 7.71
CA GLU A 178 -15.37 -2.20 7.77
C GLU A 178 -15.25 -1.19 6.63
N GLN A 179 -14.04 -0.65 6.40
CA GLN A 179 -13.80 0.28 5.29
C GLN A 179 -14.03 -0.38 3.92
N ILE A 180 -13.74 -1.69 3.75
CA ILE A 180 -14.04 -2.41 2.51
C ILE A 180 -15.55 -2.48 2.28
N VAL A 181 -16.33 -2.79 3.32
CA VAL A 181 -17.79 -2.88 3.22
C VAL A 181 -18.39 -1.53 2.85
N ASP A 182 -17.94 -0.45 3.50
CA ASP A 182 -18.44 0.91 3.21
C ASP A 182 -18.13 1.33 1.77
N LEU A 183 -16.93 1.00 1.28
CA LEU A 183 -16.52 1.24 -0.09
C LEU A 183 -17.34 0.39 -1.09
N GLU A 184 -17.65 -0.86 -0.77
CA GLU A 184 -18.51 -1.71 -1.59
C GLU A 184 -19.94 -1.15 -1.70
N LEU A 185 -20.49 -0.62 -0.60
CA LEU A 185 -21.78 0.08 -0.61
C LEU A 185 -21.73 1.34 -1.47
N ARG A 186 -20.64 2.12 -1.43
CA ARG A 186 -20.49 3.32 -2.27
C ARG A 186 -20.43 2.96 -3.75
N ILE A 187 -19.65 1.95 -4.13
CA ILE A 187 -19.59 1.42 -5.50
C ILE A 187 -20.98 0.97 -5.97
N GLN A 188 -21.69 0.22 -5.13
CA GLN A 188 -23.04 -0.25 -5.42
C GLN A 188 -24.02 0.90 -5.67
N LYS A 189 -23.99 1.94 -4.82
CA LYS A 189 -24.82 3.14 -5.00
C LYS A 189 -24.55 3.84 -6.32
N LEU A 190 -23.28 3.96 -6.73
CA LEU A 190 -22.91 4.55 -8.02
C LEU A 190 -23.37 3.69 -9.21
N ASN A 191 -23.29 2.36 -9.09
CA ASN A 191 -23.77 1.44 -10.14
C ASN A 191 -25.31 1.44 -10.33
N TRP A 192 -26.07 1.90 -9.34
CA TRP A 192 -27.54 1.93 -9.36
C TRP A 192 -28.13 3.32 -9.58
N LYS A 193 -27.30 4.35 -9.79
CA LYS A 193 -27.74 5.63 -10.36
C LYS A 193 -27.97 5.47 -11.86
#